data_AF-A0A7S0B4A2-F1
#
_entry.id   AF-A0A7S0B4A2-F1
#
_cell.length_a   1.000
_cell.length_b   1.000
_cell.length_c   1.000
_cell.angle_alpha   90.00
_cell.angle_beta   90.00
_cell.angle_gamma   90.00
#
_symmetry.space_group_name_H-M   'P 1'
#
loop_
_entity.id
_entity.type
_entity.pdbx_description
1 polymer ?
#
loop_
_entity_poly.entity_id
_entity_poly.type
_entity_poly.pdbx_seq_one_letter_code
_entity_poly.pdbx_strand_id
1 'polypeptide(L)'
;MALIFQLGTNNWQRPKKDGSGELEFAPGSGVLHEAHHNAYNVLEGVKCYSMYPSKNQAQPTEADADYRVFELEHDIPICESASPNSSKRWHSFSEEEFAAYVKRLETEVYDFMKACEAKAGKNFTMC
;
A
#
# COMPACT_ATOMS: atom_id res chain seq x y z
N MET A 1 11.06 18.91 9.07
CA MET A 1 10.52 17.61 8.66
C MET A 1 9.50 17.78 7.54
N ALA A 2 9.72 17.23 6.35
CA ALA A 2 8.76 17.08 5.26
C ALA A 2 8.08 15.72 5.35
N LEU A 3 6.79 15.64 5.00
CA LEU A 3 6.04 14.39 4.98
C LEU A 3 5.80 13.96 3.53
N ILE A 4 6.10 12.70 3.24
CA ILE A 4 5.82 12.06 1.95
C ILE A 4 4.82 10.95 2.18
N PHE A 5 3.79 10.87 1.35
CA PHE A 5 2.86 9.74 1.32
C PHE A 5 2.98 9.03 -0.02
N GLN A 6 3.20 7.72 -0.01
CA GLN A 6 3.28 6.91 -1.21
C GLN A 6 2.13 5.91 -1.26
N LEU A 7 1.43 5.89 -2.39
CA LEU A 7 0.44 4.87 -2.67
C LEU A 7 1.01 3.85 -3.66
N GLY A 8 1.12 2.61 -3.21
CA GLY A 8 1.60 1.48 -3.99
C GLY A 8 0.52 0.89 -4.88
N THR A 9 0.93 0.40 -6.05
CA THR A 9 0.04 -0.32 -6.97
C THR A 9 0.13 -1.84 -6.82
N ASN A 10 1.12 -2.34 -6.07
CA ASN A 10 1.38 -3.76 -5.87
C ASN A 10 1.91 -4.04 -4.45
N ASN A 11 1.86 -5.30 -4.02
CA ASN A 11 2.36 -5.76 -2.72
C ASN A 11 3.88 -5.61 -2.59
N TRP A 12 4.36 -5.54 -1.36
CA TRP A 12 5.79 -5.57 -1.03
C TRP A 12 6.32 -7.00 -0.89
N GLN A 13 7.64 -7.18 -0.85
CA GLN A 13 8.27 -8.50 -0.74
C GLN A 13 8.29 -8.96 0.73
N ARG A 14 7.09 -9.15 1.32
CA ARG A 14 6.90 -9.46 2.75
C ARG A 14 6.22 -10.82 3.01
N PRO A 15 6.34 -11.37 4.23
CA PRO A 15 5.72 -12.65 4.60
C PRO A 15 4.21 -12.67 4.41
N LYS A 16 3.68 -13.81 3.98
CA LYS A 16 2.24 -14.08 3.94
C LYS A 16 1.67 -14.19 5.36
N LYS A 17 0.38 -13.87 5.51
CA LYS A 17 -0.40 -13.96 6.75
C LYS A 17 -0.93 -15.37 7.05
N ASP A 18 -0.57 -16.36 6.22
CA ASP A 18 -0.99 -17.76 6.36
C ASP A 18 -0.16 -18.57 7.39
N GLY A 19 0.84 -17.95 8.00
CA GLY A 19 1.70 -18.57 9.01
C GLY A 19 2.79 -19.49 8.44
N SER A 20 2.90 -19.62 7.12
CA SER A 20 3.94 -20.42 6.46
C SER A 20 5.35 -19.84 6.62
N GLY A 21 5.46 -18.54 6.89
CA GLY A 21 6.72 -17.80 6.84
C GLY A 21 7.24 -17.53 5.42
N GLU A 22 6.53 -17.99 4.38
CA GLU A 22 6.89 -17.71 2.99
C GLU A 22 6.62 -16.25 2.64
N LEU A 23 7.48 -15.68 1.79
CA LEU A 23 7.24 -14.35 1.24
C LEU A 23 6.18 -14.39 0.13
N GLU A 24 5.29 -13.39 0.10
CA GLU A 24 4.47 -13.12 -1.07
C GLU A 24 5.37 -12.53 -2.16
N PHE A 25 5.36 -13.12 -3.37
CA PHE A 25 6.13 -12.57 -4.49
C PHE A 25 5.61 -11.17 -4.84
N ALA A 26 6.52 -10.20 -4.87
CA ALA A 26 6.24 -8.82 -5.26
C ALA A 26 6.72 -8.57 -6.70
N PRO A 27 5.86 -8.02 -7.58
CA PRO A 27 6.32 -7.58 -8.88
C PRO A 27 7.23 -6.34 -8.74
N GLY A 28 7.96 -6.00 -9.81
CA GLY A 28 8.96 -4.93 -9.77
C GLY A 28 8.45 -3.58 -9.25
N SER A 29 7.20 -3.20 -9.56
CA SER A 29 6.56 -2.00 -9.01
C SER A 29 6.40 -2.03 -7.49
N GLY A 30 6.13 -3.20 -6.91
CA GLY A 30 6.05 -3.42 -5.47
C GLY A 30 7.41 -3.30 -4.79
N VAL A 31 8.43 -3.97 -5.35
CA VAL A 31 9.82 -3.90 -4.86
C VAL A 31 10.37 -2.48 -4.94
N LEU A 32 10.10 -1.76 -6.03
CA LEU A 32 10.51 -0.36 -6.18
C LEU A 32 9.77 0.54 -5.18
N HIS A 33 8.48 0.33 -4.95
CA HIS A 33 7.74 1.11 -3.96
C HIS A 33 8.34 0.94 -2.56
N GLU A 34 8.60 -0.29 -2.13
CA GLU A 34 9.26 -0.60 -0.86
C GLU A 34 10.66 0.05 -0.76
N ALA A 35 11.46 -0.06 -1.83
CA ALA A 35 12.78 0.55 -1.88
C ALA A 35 12.73 2.08 -1.77
N HIS A 36 11.79 2.75 -2.45
CA HIS A 36 11.61 4.20 -2.34
C HIS A 36 11.18 4.61 -0.94
N HIS A 37 10.25 3.88 -0.31
CA HIS A 37 9.81 4.13 1.06
C HIS A 37 11.00 4.12 2.03
N ASN A 38 11.82 3.07 1.96
CA ASN A 38 13.02 2.93 2.78
C ASN A 38 14.04 4.04 2.49
N ALA A 39 14.24 4.38 1.20
CA ALA A 39 15.16 5.45 0.81
C ALA A 39 14.72 6.82 1.32
N TYR A 40 13.42 7.14 1.31
CA TYR A 40 12.94 8.41 1.84
C TYR A 40 13.05 8.50 3.37
N ASN A 41 12.83 7.40 4.08
CA ASN A 41 12.93 7.37 5.54
C ASN A 41 14.37 7.46 6.07
N VAL A 42 15.40 7.29 5.23
CA VAL A 42 16.80 7.56 5.62
C VAL A 42 17.25 9.00 5.38
N LEU A 43 16.46 9.82 4.67
CA LEU A 43 16.81 11.22 4.40
C LEU A 43 16.55 12.10 5.63
N GLU A 44 17.51 12.96 5.95
CA GLU A 44 17.37 13.89 7.07
C GLU A 44 16.17 14.83 6.86
N GLY A 45 15.36 14.96 7.91
CA GLY A 45 14.20 15.84 7.87
C GLY A 45 13.09 15.37 6.94
N VAL A 46 13.05 14.10 6.53
CA VAL A 46 11.95 13.49 5.78
C VAL A 46 11.34 12.36 6.61
N LYS A 47 10.01 12.26 6.59
CA LYS A 47 9.31 11.05 7.05
C LYS A 47 8.38 10.58 5.93
N CYS A 48 8.54 9.34 5.52
CA CYS A 48 7.74 8.72 4.48
C CYS A 48 6.75 7.74 5.09
N TYR A 49 5.50 7.84 4.65
CA TYR A 49 4.44 6.90 4.95
C TYR A 49 3.97 6.22 3.68
N SER A 50 3.63 4.94 3.72
CA SER A 50 3.21 4.20 2.53
C SER A 50 1.98 3.33 2.76
N MET A 51 1.14 3.20 1.74
CA MET A 51 0.10 2.18 1.72
C MET A 51 0.24 1.34 0.46
N TYR A 52 0.06 0.02 0.54
CA TYR A 52 0.08 -0.85 -0.64
C TYR A 52 -0.98 -1.95 -0.54
N PRO A 53 -1.52 -2.44 -1.67
CA PRO A 53 -2.52 -3.49 -1.66
C PRO A 53 -1.88 -4.87 -1.47
N SER A 54 -2.55 -5.75 -0.72
CA SER A 54 -2.25 -7.19 -0.74
C SER A 54 -3.47 -7.98 -0.27
N LYS A 55 -3.65 -9.18 -0.84
CA LYS A 55 -4.59 -10.18 -0.35
C LYS A 55 -3.97 -11.04 0.75
N ASN A 56 -2.67 -11.31 0.64
CA ASN A 56 -1.99 -12.33 1.42
C ASN A 56 -1.15 -11.75 2.56
N GLN A 57 -0.98 -10.43 2.68
CA GLN A 57 -0.25 -9.81 3.78
C GLN A 57 -1.21 -9.19 4.80
N ALA A 58 -0.82 -9.24 6.07
CA ALA A 58 -1.53 -8.60 7.17
C ALA A 58 -0.93 -7.23 7.47
N GLN A 59 -1.69 -6.41 8.21
CA GLN A 59 -1.18 -5.19 8.81
C GLN A 59 0.16 -5.40 9.54
N PRO A 60 1.05 -4.39 9.53
CA PRO A 60 2.24 -4.43 10.37
C PRO A 60 1.88 -4.52 11.85
N THR A 61 2.76 -5.17 12.62
CA THR A 61 2.57 -5.38 14.06
C THR A 61 3.40 -4.41 14.90
N GLU A 62 4.36 -3.74 14.25
CA GLU A 62 5.23 -2.74 14.83
C GLU A 62 4.42 -1.49 15.20
N ALA A 63 4.49 -1.07 16.46
CA ALA A 63 3.71 0.07 16.97
C ALA A 63 4.04 1.38 16.23
N ASP A 64 5.26 1.49 15.74
CA ASP A 64 5.78 2.65 15.02
C ASP A 64 5.80 2.48 13.50
N ALA A 65 5.15 1.45 12.96
CA ALA A 65 5.04 1.22 11.53
C ALA A 65 4.64 2.51 10.78
N ASP A 66 5.34 2.75 9.68
CA ASP A 66 5.14 3.86 8.77
C ASP A 66 4.53 3.40 7.44
N TYR A 67 4.04 2.18 7.39
CA TYR A 67 3.26 1.68 6.26
C TYR A 67 1.97 1.00 6.71
N ARG A 68 1.06 0.79 5.76
CA ARG A 68 -0.21 0.08 5.95
C ARG A 68 -0.51 -0.83 4.77
N VAL A 69 -1.16 -1.95 5.02
CA VAL A 69 -1.66 -2.83 3.95
C VAL A 69 -3.10 -2.44 3.62
N PHE A 70 -3.41 -2.15 2.37
CA PHE A 70 -4.79 -2.11 1.88
C PHE A 70 -5.23 -3.54 1.60
N GLU A 71 -5.88 -4.16 2.58
CA GLU A 71 -6.22 -5.58 2.50
C GLU A 71 -7.31 -5.82 1.46
N LEU A 72 -7.06 -6.78 0.58
CA LEU A 72 -7.95 -7.20 -0.49
C LEU A 72 -8.51 -8.60 -0.21
N GLU A 73 -9.75 -8.84 -0.63
CA GLU A 73 -10.35 -10.19 -0.64
C GLU A 73 -10.12 -10.92 -1.98
N HIS A 74 -9.69 -10.17 -3.00
CA HIS A 74 -9.39 -10.63 -4.35
C HIS A 74 -7.94 -10.32 -4.71
N ASP A 75 -7.43 -10.87 -5.80
CA ASP A 75 -6.09 -10.52 -6.28
C ASP A 75 -6.02 -9.04 -6.66
N ILE A 76 -4.82 -8.44 -6.60
CA ILE A 76 -4.59 -7.03 -6.94
C ILE A 76 -5.06 -6.76 -8.38
N PRO A 77 -6.04 -5.88 -8.63
CA PRO A 77 -6.56 -5.69 -9.98
C PRO A 77 -5.51 -5.09 -10.94
N ILE A 78 -5.43 -5.63 -12.15
CA ILE A 78 -4.51 -5.16 -13.21
C ILE A 78 -5.27 -4.85 -14.50
N CYS A 79 -4.70 -3.98 -15.36
CA CYS A 79 -5.33 -3.62 -16.64
C CYS A 79 -5.22 -4.77 -17.64
N GLU A 80 -3.99 -5.05 -18.13
CA GLU A 80 -3.79 -5.99 -19.25
C GLU A 80 -2.54 -6.87 -19.13
N SER A 81 -1.69 -6.71 -18.11
CA SER A 81 -0.50 -7.54 -17.97
C SER A 81 -0.86 -8.99 -17.60
N ALA A 82 -0.08 -9.94 -18.10
CA ALA A 82 -0.08 -11.30 -17.54
C ALA A 82 0.73 -11.26 -16.24
N SER A 83 0.08 -11.45 -15.09
CA SER A 83 0.73 -11.61 -13.80
C SER A 83 0.46 -13.01 -13.28
N PRO A 84 1.47 -13.75 -12.79
CA PRO A 84 1.24 -15.05 -12.14
C PRO A 84 0.42 -14.91 -10.84
N ASN A 85 0.35 -13.69 -10.28
CA ASN A 85 -0.27 -13.41 -8.97
C ASN A 85 -1.56 -12.58 -9.07
N SER A 86 -2.03 -12.26 -10.28
CA SER A 86 -3.25 -11.47 -10.43
C SER A 86 -4.15 -11.97 -11.55
N SER A 87 -5.30 -12.49 -11.14
CA SER A 87 -6.38 -12.92 -12.01
C SER A 87 -7.48 -11.85 -12.19
N LYS A 88 -7.62 -10.89 -11.27
CA LYS A 88 -8.66 -9.86 -11.32
C LYS A 88 -8.26 -8.74 -12.29
N ARG A 89 -9.18 -8.35 -13.19
CA ARG A 89 -8.95 -7.29 -14.19
C ARG A 89 -9.80 -6.08 -13.87
N TRP A 90 -9.28 -4.86 -14.04
CA TRP A 90 -10.09 -3.64 -13.88
C TRP A 90 -11.34 -3.66 -14.77
N HIS A 91 -11.19 -4.11 -16.02
CA HIS A 91 -12.31 -4.26 -16.97
C HIS A 91 -13.32 -5.35 -16.61
N SER A 92 -13.08 -6.15 -15.57
CA SER A 92 -14.04 -7.15 -15.07
C SER A 92 -14.91 -6.63 -13.92
N PHE A 93 -14.65 -5.42 -13.43
CA PHE A 93 -15.49 -4.78 -12.42
C PHE A 93 -16.76 -4.24 -13.07
N SER A 94 -17.89 -4.38 -12.39
CA SER A 94 -19.04 -3.53 -12.69
C SER A 94 -18.75 -2.08 -12.29
N GLU A 95 -19.52 -1.12 -12.79
CA GLU A 95 -19.38 0.28 -12.39
C GLU A 95 -19.57 0.45 -10.88
N GLU A 96 -20.51 -0.29 -10.29
CA GLU A 96 -20.76 -0.26 -8.84
C GLU A 96 -19.60 -0.87 -8.05
N GLU A 97 -19.04 -2.00 -8.50
CA GLU A 97 -17.88 -2.64 -7.87
C GLU A 97 -16.67 -1.69 -7.91
N PHE A 98 -16.44 -1.04 -9.06
CA PHE A 98 -15.34 -0.08 -9.22
C PHE A 98 -15.53 1.15 -8.33
N ALA A 99 -16.73 1.74 -8.31
CA ALA A 99 -17.04 2.88 -7.46
C ALA A 99 -16.89 2.55 -5.97
N ALA A 100 -17.32 1.36 -5.55
CA ALA A 100 -17.15 0.89 -4.18
C ALA A 100 -15.67 0.70 -3.82
N TYR A 101 -14.87 0.12 -4.72
CA TYR A 101 -13.42 -0.03 -4.54
C TYR A 101 -12.73 1.32 -4.35
N VAL A 102 -12.98 2.28 -5.25
CA VAL A 102 -12.36 3.62 -5.20
C VAL A 102 -12.74 4.33 -3.91
N LYS A 103 -14.03 4.32 -3.55
CA LYS A 103 -14.50 4.94 -2.30
C LYS A 103 -13.83 4.34 -1.06
N ARG A 104 -13.64 3.02 -1.03
CA ARG A 104 -12.95 2.34 0.08
C ARG A 104 -11.48 2.74 0.14
N LEU A 105 -10.80 2.71 -1.01
CA LEU A 105 -9.40 3.11 -1.11
C LEU A 105 -9.19 4.55 -0.65
N GLU A 106 -10.01 5.49 -1.14
CA GLU A 106 -9.96 6.89 -0.72
C GLU A 106 -10.15 7.04 0.78
N THR A 107 -11.18 6.39 1.35
CA THR A 107 -11.47 6.46 2.78
C THR A 107 -10.29 5.95 3.60
N GLU A 108 -9.77 4.76 3.29
CA GLU A 108 -8.65 4.16 4.03
C GLU A 108 -7.36 4.99 3.90
N VAL A 109 -7.08 5.55 2.72
CA VAL A 109 -5.94 6.44 2.49
C VAL A 109 -6.07 7.71 3.30
N TYR A 110 -7.20 8.41 3.24
CA TYR A 110 -7.40 9.65 3.99
C TYR A 110 -7.35 9.43 5.50
N ASP A 111 -7.94 8.34 5.99
CA ASP A 111 -7.90 8.01 7.43
C ASP A 111 -6.48 7.67 7.88
N PHE A 112 -5.72 6.94 7.06
CA PHE A 112 -4.32 6.67 7.36
C PHE A 112 -3.46 7.92 7.30
N MET A 113 -3.66 8.80 6.31
CA MET A 113 -2.99 10.09 6.23
C MET A 113 -3.25 10.93 7.49
N LYS A 114 -4.50 11.07 7.93
CA LYS A 114 -4.83 11.79 9.17
C LYS A 114 -4.12 11.19 10.40
N ALA A 115 -4.06 9.87 10.50
CA ALA A 115 -3.35 9.21 11.58
C ALA A 115 -1.82 9.48 11.53
N CYS A 116 -1.24 9.51 10.33
CA CYS A 116 0.16 9.86 10.11
C CYS A 116 0.46 11.32 10.49
N GLU A 117 -0.43 12.26 10.13
CA GLU A 117 -0.30 13.68 10.50
C GLU A 117 -0.35 13.88 12.01
N ALA A 118 -1.30 13.21 12.68
CA ALA A 118 -1.41 13.22 14.13
C ALA A 118 -0.16 12.65 14.80
N LYS A 119 0.39 11.55 14.28
CA LYS A 119 1.65 10.93 14.77
C LYS A 119 2.85 11.85 14.56
N ALA A 120 2.91 12.55 13.43
CA ALA A 120 4.03 13.42 13.07
C ALA A 120 3.95 14.83 13.68
N GLY A 121 2.77 15.24 14.19
CA GLY A 121 2.51 16.62 14.61
C GLY A 121 2.61 17.63 13.46
N LYS A 122 2.38 17.19 12.22
CA LYS A 122 2.50 18.01 11.01
C LYS A 122 1.56 17.49 9.92
N ASN A 123 1.02 18.40 9.11
CA ASN A 123 0.16 18.05 7.98
C ASN A 123 0.97 17.70 6.73
N PHE A 124 0.42 16.84 5.88
CA PHE A 124 0.86 16.74 4.49
C PHE A 124 0.54 18.05 3.78
N THR A 125 1.46 18.48 2.91
CA THR A 125 1.31 19.71 2.13
C THR A 125 1.54 19.38 0.67
N MET A 126 0.82 20.04 -0.22
CA MET A 126 1.20 20.06 -1.63
C MET A 126 2.50 20.86 -1.74
N CYS A 127 3.54 20.22 -2.28
CA CYS A 127 4.82 20.86 -2.55
C CYS A 127 4.67 21.91 -3.66
#